data_AF-A0A1X7HA49-F1
#
_entry.id   AF-A0A1X7HA49-F1
#
_cell.length_a   1.000
_cell.length_b   1.000
_cell.length_c   1.000
_cell.angle_alpha   90.00
_cell.angle_beta   90.00
_cell.angle_gamma   90.00
#
_symmetry.space_group_name_H-M   'P 1'
#
loop_
_entity.id
_entity.type
_entity.pdbx_description
1 polymer ?
#
loop_
_entity_poly.entity_id
_entity_poly.type
_entity_poly.pdbx_seq_one_letter_code
_entity_poly.pdbx_strand_id
1 'polypeptide(L)'
;MTELDERSWAEAIGMYEQRVTVAKVTGREHENWLLDVVTLMHGETRDVRGWRTVDKWEGELDRIDEPSYPFAIPAEALATPDAWKPYLHEIPRSQALRFLVALSTPWIDVTMEPDFEERREALEADASVIFVALPRGFALLCEHGARQRYP
;
A
#
# COMPACT_ATOMS: atom_id res chain seq x y z
N MET A 1 14.21 15.32 14.45
CA MET A 1 13.34 14.29 13.88
C MET A 1 11.94 14.67 14.29
N THR A 2 11.14 15.18 13.37
CA THR A 2 9.71 15.42 13.60
C THR A 2 9.10 14.06 13.95
N GLU A 3 8.49 13.95 15.13
CA GLU A 3 7.69 12.78 15.46
C GLU A 3 6.56 12.67 14.45
N LEU A 4 6.38 11.48 13.90
CA LEU A 4 5.21 11.17 13.10
C LEU A 4 4.00 11.22 14.04
N ASP A 5 3.02 12.07 13.72
CA ASP A 5 1.79 12.19 14.47
C ASP A 5 0.56 11.86 13.61
N GLU A 6 -0.58 11.69 14.26
CA GLU A 6 -1.83 11.33 13.59
C GLU A 6 -2.23 12.31 12.49
N ARG A 7 -1.99 13.61 12.73
CA ARG A 7 -2.38 14.67 11.81
C ARG A 7 -1.53 14.65 10.54
N SER A 8 -0.21 14.66 10.69
CA SER A 8 0.74 14.59 9.57
C SER A 8 0.53 13.31 8.76
N TRP A 9 0.24 12.19 9.43
CA TRP A 9 -0.15 10.95 8.75
C TRP A 9 -1.46 11.10 7.96
N ALA A 10 -2.51 11.65 8.58
CA ALA A 10 -3.82 11.80 7.96
C ALA A 10 -3.82 12.74 6.75
N GLU A 11 -2.99 13.79 6.80
CA GLU A 11 -2.73 14.69 5.67
C GLU A 11 -1.97 13.93 4.56
N ALA A 12 -0.84 13.29 4.90
CA ALA A 12 0.01 12.60 3.93
C ALA A 12 -0.67 11.43 3.22
N ILE A 13 -1.41 10.58 3.95
CA ILE A 13 -2.11 9.44 3.35
C ILE A 13 -3.23 9.89 2.39
N GLY A 14 -3.68 11.15 2.51
CA GLY A 14 -4.67 11.76 1.64
C GLY A 14 -4.25 11.80 0.16
N MET A 15 -2.94 11.76 -0.12
CA MET A 15 -2.42 11.69 -1.49
C MET A 15 -2.92 10.44 -2.27
N TYR A 16 -3.42 9.42 -1.57
CA TYR A 16 -3.95 8.18 -2.16
C TYR A 16 -5.48 8.13 -2.29
N GLU A 17 -6.24 9.09 -1.75
CA GLU A 17 -7.71 9.02 -1.68
C GLU A 17 -8.42 8.97 -3.04
N GLN A 18 -7.90 9.70 -4.02
CA GLN A 18 -8.50 9.77 -5.36
C GLN A 18 -8.21 8.51 -6.19
N ARG A 19 -7.54 7.50 -5.61
CA ARG A 19 -7.04 6.31 -6.30
C ARG A 19 -7.73 5.05 -5.80
N VAL A 20 -7.64 3.99 -6.60
CA VAL A 20 -8.08 2.64 -6.20
C VAL A 20 -6.99 2.04 -5.32
N THR A 21 -6.83 2.59 -4.12
CA THR A 21 -5.73 2.25 -3.20
C THR A 21 -6.28 1.77 -1.86
N VAL A 22 -5.55 0.82 -1.26
CA VAL A 22 -5.67 0.46 0.15
C VAL A 22 -4.34 0.82 0.82
N ALA A 23 -4.38 1.73 1.78
CA ALA A 23 -3.23 2.17 2.58
C ALA A 23 -3.61 2.08 4.06
N LYS A 24 -3.03 1.08 4.74
CA LYS A 24 -3.31 0.68 6.11
C LYS A 24 -2.01 0.17 6.76
N VAL A 25 -1.88 0.31 8.09
CA VAL A 25 -0.77 -0.27 8.85
C VAL A 25 -1.28 -1.36 9.78
N THR A 26 -0.69 -2.55 9.66
CA THR A 26 -0.98 -3.68 10.56
C THR A 26 0.16 -3.91 11.55
N GLY A 27 -0.17 -4.57 12.66
CA GLY A 27 0.82 -5.11 13.59
C GLY A 27 1.54 -6.32 13.01
N ARG A 28 2.67 -6.66 13.62
CA ARG A 28 3.39 -7.92 13.35
C ARG A 28 2.97 -8.93 14.41
N GLU A 29 2.02 -9.80 14.08
CA GLU A 29 1.48 -10.79 15.02
C GLU A 29 2.06 -12.18 14.77
N HIS A 30 2.51 -12.45 13.54
CA HIS A 30 3.04 -13.73 13.14
C HIS A 30 4.54 -13.68 12.88
N GLU A 31 5.25 -14.76 13.27
CA GLU A 31 6.65 -14.94 12.89
C GLU A 31 6.78 -14.94 11.36
N ASN A 32 5.87 -15.66 10.69
CA ASN A 32 5.67 -15.55 9.25
C ASN A 32 4.81 -14.31 8.92
N TRP A 33 5.47 -13.21 8.52
CA TRP A 33 4.84 -11.93 8.17
C TRP A 33 3.78 -12.01 7.08
N LEU A 34 3.81 -13.05 6.24
CA LEU A 34 2.81 -13.21 5.19
C LEU A 34 1.42 -13.42 5.76
N LEU A 35 1.31 -14.06 6.93
CA LEU A 35 0.01 -14.23 7.58
C LEU A 35 -0.57 -12.86 7.94
N ASP A 36 0.26 -11.94 8.44
CA ASP A 36 -0.16 -10.56 8.73
C ASP A 36 -0.59 -9.81 7.45
N VAL A 37 0.09 -10.05 6.33
CA VAL A 37 -0.27 -9.44 5.03
C VAL A 37 -1.56 -10.01 4.48
N VAL A 38 -1.79 -11.31 4.59
CA VAL A 38 -3.04 -11.95 4.16
C VAL A 38 -4.21 -11.45 4.99
N THR A 39 -4.07 -11.39 6.31
CA THR A 39 -5.09 -10.80 7.19
C THR A 39 -5.36 -9.33 6.86
N LEU A 40 -4.32 -8.56 6.50
CA LEU A 40 -4.47 -7.18 6.01
C LEU A 40 -5.22 -7.11 4.67
N MET A 41 -4.88 -7.97 3.71
CA MET A 41 -5.53 -8.04 2.40
C MET A 41 -7.00 -8.45 2.50
N HIS A 42 -7.36 -9.30 3.47
CA HIS A 42 -8.74 -9.66 3.78
C HIS A 42 -9.54 -8.55 4.47
N GLY A 43 -8.91 -7.42 4.80
CA GLY A 43 -9.55 -6.33 5.54
C GLY A 43 -9.90 -6.67 6.99
N GLU A 44 -9.37 -7.77 7.53
CA GLU A 44 -9.65 -8.26 8.88
C GLU A 44 -8.90 -7.44 9.95
N THR A 45 -7.86 -6.70 9.56
CA THR A 45 -7.08 -5.87 10.47
C THR A 45 -7.59 -4.43 10.52
N ARG A 46 -7.67 -3.90 11.75
CA ARG A 46 -7.78 -2.46 12.00
C ARG A 46 -6.38 -1.87 12.05
N ASP A 47 -6.24 -0.59 11.69
CA ASP A 47 -4.95 0.09 11.86
C ASP A 47 -4.58 0.11 13.35
N VAL A 48 -3.45 -0.51 13.67
CA VAL A 48 -3.00 -0.70 15.07
C VAL A 48 -2.69 0.60 15.78
N ARG A 49 -2.49 1.70 15.05
CA ARG A 49 -2.29 3.05 15.62
C ARG A 49 -3.61 3.78 15.86
N GLY A 50 -4.70 3.30 15.27
CA GLY A 50 -6.00 3.98 15.29
C GLY A 50 -6.07 5.25 14.43
N TRP A 51 -5.07 5.48 13.57
CA TRP A 51 -5.00 6.66 12.71
C TRP A 51 -5.78 6.45 11.42
N ARG A 52 -5.98 7.54 10.68
CA ARG A 52 -6.65 7.55 9.38
C ARG A 52 -6.02 6.55 8.40
N THR A 53 -6.87 5.82 7.68
CA THR A 53 -6.51 4.90 6.59
C THR A 53 -7.19 5.31 5.29
N VAL A 54 -6.71 4.77 4.17
CA VAL A 54 -7.39 4.83 2.87
C VAL A 54 -7.78 3.41 2.48
N ASP A 55 -9.05 3.16 2.23
CA ASP A 55 -9.52 1.89 1.68
C ASP A 55 -10.79 2.12 0.88
N LYS A 56 -10.62 2.26 -0.43
CA LYS A 56 -11.74 2.55 -1.35
C LYS A 56 -12.84 1.48 -1.33
N TRP A 57 -12.50 0.26 -0.96
CA TRP A 57 -13.38 -0.90 -1.02
C TRP A 57 -13.96 -1.26 0.35
N GLU A 58 -13.73 -0.43 1.39
CA GLU A 58 -14.30 -0.67 2.71
C GLU A 58 -15.84 -0.62 2.65
N GLY A 59 -16.48 -1.69 3.13
CA GLY A 59 -17.95 -1.81 3.13
C GLY A 59 -18.59 -2.23 1.80
N GLU A 60 -17.79 -2.47 0.75
CA GLU A 60 -18.29 -2.94 -0.54
C GLU A 60 -18.81 -4.39 -0.46
N LEU A 61 -19.90 -4.67 -1.17
CA LEU A 61 -20.56 -5.98 -1.16
C LEU A 61 -19.66 -7.10 -1.68
N ASP A 62 -18.80 -6.80 -2.66
CA ASP A 62 -17.85 -7.76 -3.23
C ASP A 62 -16.91 -8.35 -2.16
N ARG A 63 -16.63 -7.61 -1.09
CA ARG A 63 -15.82 -8.10 0.04
C ARG A 63 -16.56 -9.00 1.02
N ILE A 64 -17.90 -9.08 0.93
CA ILE A 64 -18.67 -10.06 1.70
C ILE A 64 -18.42 -11.45 1.12
N ASP A 65 -18.40 -11.56 -0.21
CA ASP A 65 -18.21 -12.83 -0.92
C ASP A 65 -16.72 -13.16 -1.14
N GLU A 66 -15.88 -12.15 -1.42
CA GLU A 66 -14.43 -12.27 -1.63
C GLU A 66 -13.67 -11.27 -0.73
N PRO A 67 -13.40 -11.62 0.55
CA PRO A 67 -12.79 -10.70 1.52
C PRO A 67 -11.46 -10.08 1.08
N SER A 68 -10.68 -10.79 0.26
CA SER A 68 -9.40 -10.29 -0.24
C SER A 68 -9.51 -9.26 -1.35
N TYR A 69 -10.70 -9.00 -1.92
CA TYR A 69 -10.87 -8.07 -3.03
C TYR A 69 -10.34 -6.66 -2.67
N PRO A 70 -9.52 -6.00 -3.51
CA PRO A 70 -9.18 -6.31 -4.90
C PRO A 70 -7.91 -7.16 -5.08
N PHE A 71 -7.34 -7.71 -4.00
CA PHE A 71 -6.11 -8.49 -4.03
C PHE A 71 -6.37 -9.92 -4.52
N ALA A 72 -5.57 -10.35 -5.49
CA ALA A 72 -5.55 -11.73 -5.96
C ALA A 72 -4.40 -12.47 -5.26
N ILE A 73 -4.72 -13.22 -4.19
CA ILE A 73 -3.72 -13.99 -3.46
C ILE A 73 -3.57 -15.36 -4.12
N PRO A 74 -2.41 -15.70 -4.74
CA PRO A 74 -2.23 -17.03 -5.31
C PRO A 74 -2.25 -18.09 -4.21
N ALA A 75 -3.00 -19.17 -4.41
CA ALA A 75 -3.15 -20.22 -3.40
C ALA A 75 -1.80 -20.89 -3.07
N GLU A 76 -0.94 -21.03 -4.07
CA GLU A 76 0.43 -21.52 -3.95
C GLU A 76 1.33 -20.60 -3.13
N ALA A 77 1.08 -19.28 -3.16
CA ALA A 77 1.84 -18.31 -2.39
C ALA A 77 1.62 -18.53 -0.88
N LEU A 78 0.43 -18.93 -0.46
CA LEU A 78 0.11 -19.18 0.96
C LEU A 78 0.84 -20.39 1.57
N ALA A 79 1.47 -21.25 0.76
CA ALA A 79 2.10 -22.48 1.26
C ALA A 79 3.38 -22.24 2.06
N THR A 80 4.23 -21.28 1.63
CA THR A 80 5.50 -20.97 2.31
C THR A 80 5.93 -19.51 2.08
N PRO A 81 6.75 -18.92 2.97
CA PRO A 81 7.39 -17.62 2.73
C PRO A 81 8.09 -17.49 1.38
N ASP A 82 8.73 -18.58 0.94
CA ASP A 82 9.48 -18.61 -0.29
C ASP A 82 8.59 -18.65 -1.54
N ALA A 83 7.36 -19.14 -1.42
CA ALA A 83 6.41 -19.18 -2.53
C ALA A 83 5.94 -17.78 -2.96
N TRP A 84 6.06 -16.77 -2.10
CA TRP A 84 5.80 -15.39 -2.46
C TRP A 84 6.94 -14.73 -3.22
N LYS A 85 8.19 -15.19 -3.06
CA LYS A 85 9.37 -14.54 -3.67
C LYS A 85 9.22 -14.17 -5.15
N PRO A 86 8.57 -14.98 -6.02
CA PRO A 86 8.36 -14.60 -7.42
C PRO A 86 7.43 -13.41 -7.64
N TYR A 87 6.53 -13.13 -6.70
CA TYR A 87 5.54 -12.03 -6.73
C TYR A 87 6.01 -10.79 -5.97
N LEU A 88 7.18 -10.86 -5.34
CA LEU A 88 7.70 -9.82 -4.46
C LEU A 88 8.95 -9.18 -5.08
N HIS A 89 8.90 -7.86 -5.28
CA HIS A 89 10.03 -7.11 -5.83
C HIS A 89 10.53 -6.08 -4.83
N GLU A 90 11.69 -6.33 -4.23
CA GLU A 90 12.30 -5.38 -3.31
C GLU A 90 12.62 -4.06 -4.03
N ILE A 91 12.09 -2.96 -3.50
CA ILE A 91 12.40 -1.62 -3.96
C ILE A 91 13.52 -1.06 -3.07
N PRO A 92 14.67 -0.66 -3.64
CA PRO A 92 15.74 -0.04 -2.87
C PRO A 92 15.21 1.17 -2.10
N ARG A 93 15.65 1.33 -0.85
CA ARG A 93 15.22 2.47 0.00
C ARG A 93 15.47 3.83 -0.66
N SER A 94 16.51 3.96 -1.50
CA SER A 94 16.81 5.17 -2.28
C SER A 94 15.77 5.50 -3.35
N GLN A 95 14.97 4.52 -3.77
CA GLN A 95 13.90 4.66 -4.77
C GLN A 95 12.51 4.74 -4.14
N ALA A 96 12.36 4.34 -2.88
CA ALA A 96 11.06 4.23 -2.25
C ALA A 96 10.26 5.53 -2.20
N LEU A 97 10.89 6.69 -1.95
CA LEU A 97 10.20 7.98 -1.98
C LEU A 97 9.59 8.25 -3.36
N ARG A 98 10.36 8.01 -4.43
CA ARG A 98 9.87 8.15 -5.81
C ARG A 98 8.74 7.18 -6.10
N PHE A 99 8.82 5.96 -5.58
CA PHE A 99 7.76 4.96 -5.72
C PHE A 99 6.47 5.37 -4.98
N LEU A 100 6.57 5.89 -3.76
CA LEU A 100 5.42 6.40 -3.00
C LEU A 100 4.72 7.55 -3.73
N VAL A 101 5.48 8.42 -4.38
CA VAL A 101 4.94 9.47 -5.25
C VAL A 101 4.28 8.85 -6.50
N ALA A 102 4.94 7.91 -7.18
CA ALA A 102 4.37 7.25 -8.35
C ALA A 102 3.04 6.53 -8.02
N LEU A 103 2.91 5.90 -6.85
CA LEU A 103 1.66 5.28 -6.39
C LEU A 103 0.48 6.26 -6.26
N SER A 104 0.73 7.57 -6.15
CA SER A 104 -0.33 8.59 -6.14
C SER A 104 -0.85 8.94 -7.54
N THR A 105 -0.31 8.31 -8.59
CA THR A 105 -0.68 8.51 -10.00
C THR A 105 -1.47 7.28 -10.53
N PRO A 106 -2.38 7.45 -11.50
CA PRO A 106 -3.27 6.38 -11.96
C PRO A 106 -2.55 5.23 -12.68
N TRP A 107 -1.29 5.41 -13.09
CA TRP A 107 -0.51 4.43 -13.85
C TRP A 107 0.82 4.06 -13.19
N ILE A 108 1.06 4.51 -11.96
CA ILE A 108 2.38 4.44 -11.32
C ILE A 108 3.44 5.10 -12.23
N ASP A 109 3.03 6.16 -12.93
CA ASP A 109 3.83 6.89 -13.91
C ASP A 109 3.51 8.39 -13.84
N VAL A 110 4.47 9.15 -13.31
CA VAL A 110 4.37 10.60 -13.15
C VAL A 110 4.44 11.35 -14.48
N THR A 111 5.00 10.74 -15.52
CA THR A 111 5.14 11.39 -16.85
C THR A 111 3.80 11.50 -17.58
N MET A 112 2.82 10.72 -17.14
CA MET A 112 1.45 10.71 -17.69
C MET A 112 0.52 11.69 -16.96
N GLU A 113 0.98 12.37 -15.91
CA GLU A 113 0.19 13.30 -15.12
C GLU A 113 0.47 14.75 -15.56
N PRO A 114 -0.50 15.44 -16.20
CA PRO A 114 -0.27 16.75 -16.83
C PRO A 114 0.04 17.88 -15.83
N ASP A 115 -0.41 17.74 -14.59
CA ASP A 115 -0.23 18.71 -13.49
C ASP A 115 0.79 18.23 -12.44
N PHE A 116 1.60 17.21 -12.77
CA PHE A 116 2.53 16.61 -11.82
C PHE A 116 3.52 17.62 -11.27
N GLU A 117 4.13 18.45 -12.11
CA GLU A 117 5.17 19.38 -11.67
C GLU A 117 4.64 20.42 -10.67
N GLU A 118 3.37 20.83 -10.81
CA GLU A 118 2.71 21.75 -9.88
C GLU A 118 2.44 21.10 -8.52
N ARG A 119 2.18 19.78 -8.50
CA ARG A 119 1.91 19.00 -7.28
C ARG A 119 3.14 18.31 -6.69
N ARG A 120 4.26 18.28 -7.41
CA ARG A 120 5.44 17.46 -7.10
C ARG A 120 5.96 17.70 -5.69
N GLU A 121 6.15 18.95 -5.31
CA GLU A 121 6.69 19.30 -3.99
C GLU A 121 5.78 18.83 -2.84
N ALA A 122 4.46 18.96 -3.00
CA ALA A 122 3.49 18.50 -2.02
C ALA A 122 3.50 16.96 -1.91
N LEU A 123 3.49 16.26 -3.06
CA LEU A 123 3.53 14.80 -3.08
C LEU A 123 4.84 14.24 -2.49
N GLU A 124 5.98 14.88 -2.76
CA GLU A 124 7.28 14.49 -2.19
C GLU A 124 7.32 14.74 -0.67
N ALA A 125 6.67 15.80 -0.17
CA ALA A 125 6.55 16.08 1.25
C ALA A 125 5.67 15.04 1.96
N ASP A 126 4.50 14.72 1.41
CA ASP A 126 3.60 13.69 1.93
C ASP A 126 4.27 12.30 1.92
N ALA A 127 4.91 11.94 0.80
CA ALA A 127 5.67 10.70 0.69
C ALA A 127 6.81 10.63 1.72
N SER A 128 7.43 11.75 2.08
CA SER A 128 8.48 11.80 3.10
C SER A 128 7.94 11.48 4.49
N VAL A 129 6.74 11.96 4.84
CA VAL A 129 6.06 11.62 6.10
C VAL A 129 5.82 10.11 6.18
N ILE A 130 5.28 9.52 5.12
CA ILE A 130 5.03 8.08 5.03
C ILE A 130 6.36 7.30 5.11
N PHE A 131 7.39 7.75 4.42
CA PHE A 131 8.69 7.09 4.38
C PHE A 131 9.41 7.06 5.75
N VAL A 132 9.21 8.08 6.58
CA VAL A 132 9.74 8.11 7.96
C VAL A 132 9.05 7.06 8.84
N ALA A 133 7.78 6.73 8.56
CA ALA A 133 7.05 5.67 9.26
C ALA A 133 7.58 4.26 8.94
N LEU A 134 8.28 4.10 7.81
CA LEU A 134 8.75 2.79 7.36
C LEU A 134 10.02 2.35 8.10
N PRO A 135 10.02 1.16 8.73
CA PRO A 135 11.18 0.66 9.47
C PRO A 135 12.41 0.50 8.57
N ARG A 136 13.60 0.44 9.16
CA ARG A 136 14.81 0.10 8.40
C ARG A 136 14.68 -1.34 7.89
N GLY A 137 14.67 -1.53 6.57
CA GLY A 137 14.47 -2.84 5.93
C GLY A 137 13.03 -3.16 5.52
N PHE A 138 12.20 -2.15 5.22
CA PHE A 138 10.91 -2.40 4.57
C PHE A 138 11.12 -2.89 3.14
N ALA A 139 10.31 -3.87 2.71
CA ALA A 139 10.18 -4.24 1.32
C ALA A 139 8.87 -3.64 0.80
N LEU A 140 8.94 -2.85 -0.26
CA LEU A 140 7.77 -2.58 -1.07
C LEU A 140 7.56 -3.78 -1.97
N LEU A 141 6.31 -4.16 -2.18
CA LEU A 141 5.96 -5.38 -2.89
C LEU A 141 4.99 -5.00 -4.00
N CYS A 142 5.36 -5.30 -5.24
CA CYS A 142 4.52 -5.09 -6.41
C CYS A 142 4.09 -6.45 -6.94
N GLU A 143 2.81 -6.74 -6.88
CA GLU A 143 2.24 -7.87 -7.62
C GLU A 143 2.28 -7.55 -9.12
N HIS A 144 2.79 -8.46 -9.94
CA HIS A 144 2.62 -8.44 -11.39
C HIS A 144 1.80 -9.68 -11.76
N GLY A 145 0.46 -9.58 -11.84
CA GLY A 145 -0.33 -10.81 -11.91
C GLY A 145 -1.85 -10.76 -12.08
N ALA A 146 -2.34 -10.06 -13.11
CA ALA A 146 -3.53 -10.43 -13.91
C ALA A 146 -4.92 -10.58 -13.24
N ARG A 147 -5.81 -9.62 -13.57
CA ARG A 147 -7.08 -9.93 -14.25
C ARG A 147 -7.54 -8.74 -15.08
N GLN A 148 -7.36 -8.83 -16.40
CA GLN A 148 -8.35 -8.25 -17.31
C GLN A 148 -9.68 -8.96 -17.02
N ARG A 149 -10.50 -8.35 -16.18
CA ARG A 149 -11.93 -8.62 -16.13
C ARG A 149 -12.63 -7.31 -15.88
N TYR A 150 -13.00 -6.64 -16.96
CA TYR A 150 -14.26 -5.91 -17.11
C TYR A 150 -14.60 -5.94 -18.62
N PRO A 151 -15.89 -5.90 -18.97
CA PRO A 151 -16.53 -6.70 -20.03
C PRO A 151 -16.07 -6.44 -21.46
#